data_AF-A0A3D5V9U1-F1
#
_entry.id   AF-A0A3D5V9U1-F1
#
_cell.length_a   1.000
_cell.length_b   1.000
_cell.length_c   1.000
_cell.angle_alpha   90.00
_cell.angle_beta   90.00
_cell.angle_gamma   90.00
#
_symmetry.space_group_name_H-M   'P 1'
#
loop_
_entity.id
_entity.type
_entity.pdbx_description
1 polymer ?
#
loop_
_entity_poly.entity_id
_entity_poly.type
_entity_poly.pdbx_seq_one_letter_code
_entity_poly.pdbx_strand_id
1 'polypeptide(L)'
;TVEKMAFRTVTLRDFSGVVHIFQNGKINIIANMTKDWSAMVFDIGVAYKENPQQVMELMKQVGNEMYNDEEFKDKILEPIEVFGLDKFAESALIIKARMKTKPV
;
A
#
# COMPACT_ATOMS: atom_id res chain seq x y z
N THR A 1 10.92 -12.29 -1.43
CA THR A 1 10.49 -12.82 -0.12
C THR A 1 11.67 -13.36 0.67
N VAL A 2 11.61 -13.32 2.00
CA VAL A 2 12.62 -13.95 2.86
C VAL A 2 12.44 -15.46 2.80
N GLU A 3 13.51 -16.21 2.47
CA GLU A 3 13.45 -17.67 2.44
C GLU A 3 14.06 -18.30 3.70
N LYS A 4 15.14 -17.72 4.23
CA LYS A 4 15.87 -18.29 5.37
C LYS A 4 16.56 -17.21 6.19
N MET A 5 16.44 -17.33 7.51
CA MET A 5 17.26 -16.58 8.46
C MET A 5 18.15 -17.55 9.24
N ALA A 6 19.45 -17.28 9.26
CA ALA A 6 20.44 -17.97 10.08
C ALA A 6 21.14 -16.96 11.00
N PHE A 7 21.89 -17.46 11.98
CA PHE A 7 22.59 -16.62 12.96
C PHE A 7 23.48 -15.53 12.34
N ARG A 8 24.10 -15.81 11.18
CA ARG A 8 25.02 -14.87 10.50
C ARG A 8 24.52 -14.35 9.16
N THR A 9 23.49 -14.96 8.58
CA THR A 9 23.06 -14.64 7.22
C THR A 9 21.54 -14.61 7.07
N VAL A 10 21.08 -13.74 6.18
CA VAL A 10 19.69 -13.71 5.70
C VAL A 10 19.70 -13.99 4.20
N THR A 11 18.81 -14.88 3.76
CA THR A 11 18.63 -15.26 2.36
C THR A 11 17.28 -14.79 1.86
N LEU A 12 17.29 -14.02 0.78
CA LEU A 12 16.11 -13.46 0.12
C LEU A 12 16.04 -13.98 -1.30
N ARG A 13 14.83 -14.21 -1.82
CA ARG A 13 14.58 -14.45 -3.24
C ARG A 13 13.80 -13.29 -3.85
N ASP A 14 14.26 -12.76 -4.96
CA ASP A 14 13.50 -11.75 -5.71
C ASP A 14 12.50 -12.39 -6.69
N PHE A 15 11.71 -11.55 -7.37
CA PHE A 15 10.69 -12.00 -8.32
C PHE A 15 11.27 -12.69 -9.56
N SER A 16 12.51 -12.35 -9.95
CA SER A 16 13.22 -13.03 -11.04
C SER A 16 13.80 -14.39 -10.62
N GLY A 17 13.65 -14.75 -9.34
CA GLY A 17 14.11 -16.00 -8.77
C GLY A 17 15.57 -15.97 -8.30
N VAL A 18 16.26 -14.83 -8.37
CA VAL A 18 17.66 -14.69 -7.91
C VAL A 18 17.70 -14.72 -6.40
N VAL A 19 18.68 -15.46 -5.87
CA VAL A 19 18.90 -15.63 -4.44
C VAL A 19 19.99 -14.69 -3.96
N HIS A 20 19.63 -13.81 -3.03
CA HIS A 20 20.51 -12.83 -2.42
C HIS A 20 20.85 -13.28 -0.99
N ILE A 21 22.14 -13.32 -0.66
CA ILE A 21 22.63 -13.72 0.67
C ILE A 21 23.37 -12.55 1.30
N PHE A 22 22.85 -12.08 2.44
CA PHE A 22 23.42 -10.96 3.19
C PHE A 22 23.98 -11.43 4.53
N GLN A 23 25.07 -10.84 4.98
CA GLN A 23 25.61 -11.06 6.33
C GLN A 23 24.92 -10.11 7.32
N ASN A 24 24.41 -10.63 8.44
CA ASN A 24 23.65 -9.86 9.41
C ASN A 24 24.39 -8.61 9.91
N GLY A 25 25.72 -8.72 10.14
CA GLY A 25 26.55 -7.61 10.62
C GLY A 25 26.78 -6.47 9.61
N LYS A 26 26.38 -6.63 8.34
CA LYS A 26 26.47 -5.59 7.31
C LYS A 26 25.13 -4.92 7.00
N ILE A 27 24.06 -5.36 7.65
CA ILE A 27 22.72 -4.85 7.41
C ILE A 27 22.49 -3.69 8.38
N ASN A 28 22.60 -2.46 7.87
CA ASN A 28 22.42 -1.26 8.69
C ASN A 28 20.96 -0.82 8.77
N ILE A 29 20.16 -1.10 7.73
CA ILE A 29 18.76 -0.68 7.61
C ILE A 29 17.96 -1.84 7.00
N ILE A 30 16.80 -2.15 7.58
CA ILE A 30 15.84 -3.11 7.05
C ILE A 30 14.50 -2.39 6.88
N ALA A 31 13.97 -2.41 5.67
CA ALA A 31 12.59 -2.02 5.40
C ALA A 31 11.75 -3.29 5.21
N ASN A 32 10.72 -3.45 6.03
CA ASN A 32 9.79 -4.59 5.93
C ASN A 32 8.40 -4.07 5.58
N MET A 33 7.89 -4.47 4.43
CA MET A 33 6.58 -4.04 3.91
C MET A 33 5.39 -4.76 4.57
N THR A 34 5.66 -5.82 5.34
CA THR A 34 4.64 -6.73 5.90
C THR A 34 4.67 -6.77 7.43
N LYS A 35 5.41 -5.85 8.07
CA LYS A 35 5.49 -5.78 9.53
C LYS A 35 4.23 -5.11 10.08
N ASP A 36 3.45 -5.88 10.86
CA ASP A 36 2.23 -5.48 11.56
C ASP A 36 1.02 -5.17 10.67
N TRP A 37 1.19 -4.35 9.65
CA TRP A 37 0.16 -4.02 8.66
C TRP A 37 0.82 -3.58 7.35
N SER A 38 0.06 -3.63 6.25
CA SER A 38 0.49 -3.14 4.95
C SER A 38 -0.42 -2.00 4.47
N ALA A 39 0.20 -1.00 3.84
CA ALA A 39 -0.51 0.12 3.23
C ALA A 39 -0.82 -0.20 1.77
N MET A 40 -2.10 -0.25 1.40
CA MET A 40 -2.51 -0.21 0.00
C MET A 40 -2.72 1.25 -0.38
N VAL A 41 -1.87 1.77 -1.27
CA VAL A 41 -1.92 3.18 -1.72
C VAL A 41 -2.58 3.23 -3.09
N PHE A 42 -3.51 4.17 -3.26
CA PHE A 42 -4.27 4.40 -4.48
C PHE A 42 -3.96 5.79 -5.01
N ASP A 43 -3.57 5.87 -6.27
CA ASP A 43 -3.42 7.11 -7.02
C ASP A 43 -4.54 7.17 -8.07
N ILE A 44 -5.56 7.98 -7.81
CA ILE A 44 -6.74 8.09 -8.68
C ILE A 44 -6.64 9.37 -9.52
N GLY A 45 -6.60 9.21 -10.84
CA GLY A 45 -6.63 10.32 -11.78
C GLY A 45 -8.05 10.82 -12.02
N VAL A 46 -8.29 12.10 -11.77
CA VAL A 46 -9.57 12.78 -11.97
C VAL A 46 -9.41 13.85 -13.03
N ALA A 47 -10.29 13.90 -14.03
CA ALA A 47 -10.24 14.93 -15.06
C ALA A 47 -10.46 16.33 -14.46
N TYR A 48 -9.77 17.35 -14.99
CA TYR A 48 -9.85 18.74 -14.50
C TYR A 48 -11.25 19.36 -14.48
N LYS A 49 -12.15 18.86 -15.32
CA LYS A 49 -13.55 19.32 -15.41
C LYS A 49 -14.43 18.80 -14.28
N GLU A 50 -14.00 17.76 -13.57
CA GLU A 50 -14.78 17.13 -12.51
C GLU A 50 -14.50 17.81 -11.16
N ASN A 51 -15.44 17.70 -10.23
CA ASN A 51 -15.27 18.26 -8.90
C ASN A 51 -14.47 17.30 -7.99
N PRO A 52 -13.25 17.66 -7.55
CA PRO A 52 -12.43 16.79 -6.73
C PRO A 52 -13.05 16.48 -5.36
N GLN A 53 -13.86 17.40 -4.79
CA GLN A 53 -14.57 17.14 -3.54
C GLN A 53 -15.58 16.00 -3.68
N GLN A 54 -16.36 15.99 -4.76
CA GLN A 54 -17.33 14.92 -5.01
C GLN A 54 -16.64 13.56 -5.18
N VAL A 55 -15.49 13.55 -5.86
CA VAL A 55 -14.71 12.30 -6.01
C VAL A 55 -14.17 11.83 -4.66
N MET A 56 -13.65 12.73 -3.82
CA MET A 56 -13.17 12.35 -2.48
C MET A 56 -14.29 11.80 -1.59
N GLU A 57 -15.50 12.36 -1.67
CA GLU A 57 -16.67 11.84 -0.95
C GLU A 57 -17.07 10.45 -1.45
N LEU A 58 -17.12 10.26 -2.77
CA LEU A 58 -17.40 8.96 -3.37
C LEU A 58 -16.35 7.91 -2.99
N MET A 59 -15.06 8.28 -3.00
CA MET A 59 -13.97 7.39 -2.56
C MET A 59 -14.13 6.96 -1.10
N LYS A 60 -14.54 7.89 -0.21
CA LYS A 60 -14.81 7.57 1.20
C LYS A 60 -16.02 6.65 1.33
N GLN A 61 -17.07 6.89 0.57
CA GLN A 61 -18.26 6.04 0.58
C GLN A 61 -17.91 4.61 0.14
N VAL A 62 -17.28 4.46 -1.02
CA VAL A 62 -16.89 3.14 -1.56
C VAL A 62 -15.91 2.44 -0.61
N GLY A 63 -14.93 3.14 -0.06
CA GLY A 63 -13.99 2.54 0.89
C GLY A 63 -14.66 2.11 2.21
N ASN A 64 -15.71 2.80 2.64
CA ASN A 64 -16.52 2.39 3.79
C ASN A 64 -17.44 1.21 3.46
N GLU A 65 -18.00 1.15 2.25
CA GLU A 65 -18.74 -0.02 1.77
C GLU A 65 -17.82 -1.26 1.74
N MET A 66 -16.61 -1.13 1.18
CA MET A 66 -15.59 -2.19 1.18
C MET A 66 -15.18 -2.62 2.59
N TYR A 67 -15.06 -1.68 3.53
CA TYR A 67 -14.73 -2.02 4.91
C TYR A 67 -15.82 -2.89 5.59
N ASN A 68 -17.09 -2.70 5.21
CA ASN A 68 -18.22 -3.45 5.76
C ASN A 68 -18.58 -4.72 4.97
N ASP A 69 -18.02 -4.90 3.78
CA ASP A 69 -18.24 -6.07 2.93
C ASP A 69 -17.63 -7.33 3.57
N GLU A 70 -18.41 -8.42 3.64
CA GLU A 70 -17.96 -9.69 4.21
C GLU A 70 -16.73 -10.28 3.51
N GLU A 71 -16.52 -10.00 2.22
CA GLU A 71 -15.34 -10.48 1.49
C GLU A 71 -14.04 -9.77 1.91
N PHE A 72 -14.14 -8.50 2.30
CA PHE A 72 -12.99 -7.62 2.54
C PHE A 72 -12.77 -7.26 4.01
N LYS A 73 -13.79 -7.42 4.85
CA LYS A 73 -13.75 -7.09 6.29
C LYS A 73 -12.62 -7.77 7.05
N ASP A 74 -12.24 -8.98 6.65
CA ASP A 74 -11.12 -9.70 7.25
C ASP A 74 -9.74 -9.24 6.76
N LYS A 75 -9.66 -8.49 5.65
CA LYS A 75 -8.39 -8.03 5.06
C LYS A 75 -8.10 -6.57 5.38
N ILE A 76 -9.12 -5.77 5.60
CA ILE A 76 -9.01 -4.34 5.87
C ILE A 76 -9.00 -4.10 7.39
N LEU A 77 -8.00 -3.37 7.87
CA LEU A 77 -7.84 -3.09 9.30
C LEU A 77 -8.49 -1.76 9.72
N GLU A 78 -8.56 -0.80 8.81
CA GLU A 78 -9.08 0.54 9.05
C GLU A 78 -9.80 1.08 7.80
N PRO A 79 -10.77 2.00 7.97
CA PRO A 79 -11.44 2.67 6.84
C PRO A 79 -10.44 3.41 5.95
N ILE A 80 -10.85 3.67 4.70
CA ILE A 80 -10.02 4.39 3.73
C ILE A 80 -9.65 5.79 4.24
N GLU A 81 -8.37 6.12 4.14
CA GLU A 81 -7.84 7.45 4.43
C GLU A 81 -7.56 8.17 3.11
N VAL A 82 -8.31 9.24 2.84
CA VAL A 82 -8.14 10.06 1.63
C VAL A 82 -7.30 11.29 2.00
N PHE A 83 -6.09 11.37 1.44
CA PHE A 83 -5.18 12.50 1.66
C PHE A 83 -5.58 13.73 0.82
N GLY A 84 -6.31 13.51 -0.26
CA GLY A 84 -6.76 14.56 -1.18
C GLY A 84 -5.84 14.71 -2.38
N LEU A 85 -5.74 15.93 -2.91
CA LEU A 85 -4.94 16.22 -4.10
C LEU A 85 -3.44 16.10 -3.80
N ASP A 86 -2.77 15.18 -4.49
CA ASP A 86 -1.33 14.96 -4.38
C ASP A 86 -0.55 15.77 -5.43
N LYS A 87 -1.02 15.76 -6.69
CA LYS A 87 -0.34 16.47 -7.79
C LYS A 87 -1.24 16.74 -8.99
N PHE A 88 -0.84 17.73 -9.77
CA PHE A 88 -1.41 18.09 -11.08
C PHE A 88 -0.63 17.37 -12.18
N ALA A 89 -1.27 16.45 -12.90
CA ALA A 89 -0.70 15.79 -14.08
C ALA A 89 -1.20 16.48 -15.37
N GLU A 90 -0.63 16.11 -16.53
CA GLU A 90 -0.90 16.78 -17.81
C GLU A 90 -2.39 16.81 -18.22
N SER A 91 -3.19 15.85 -17.78
CA SER A 91 -4.63 15.78 -18.09
C SER A 91 -5.50 15.34 -16.92
N ALA A 92 -4.94 15.27 -15.70
CA ALA A 92 -5.67 14.82 -14.52
C ALA A 92 -5.13 15.43 -13.22
N LEU A 93 -6.02 15.59 -12.26
CA LEU A 93 -5.73 15.78 -10.84
C LEU A 93 -5.51 14.40 -10.22
N ILE A 94 -4.37 14.17 -9.57
CA ILE A 94 -4.10 12.91 -8.88
C ILE A 94 -4.53 13.04 -7.43
N ILE A 95 -5.53 12.26 -7.04
CA ILE A 95 -5.98 12.14 -5.66
C ILE A 95 -5.33 10.91 -5.05
N LYS A 96 -4.68 11.08 -3.90
CA LYS A 96 -4.02 10.00 -3.17
C LYS A 96 -4.88 9.54 -2.00
N ALA A 97 -5.02 8.23 -1.88
CA ALA A 97 -5.68 7.59 -0.75
C ALA A 97 -4.91 6.35 -0.30
N ARG A 98 -5.16 5.91 0.92
CA ARG A 98 -4.56 4.71 1.50
C ARG A 98 -5.59 3.92 2.28
N MET A 99 -5.46 2.61 2.23
CA MET A 99 -6.17 1.69 3.11
C MET A 99 -5.16 0.83 3.88
N LYS A 100 -5.37 0.66 5.19
CA LYS A 100 -4.56 -0.28 5.99
C LYS A 100 -5.13 -1.67 5.85
N THR A 101 -4.27 -2.61 5.53
CA THR A 101 -4.62 -4.01 5.27
C THR A 101 -3.76 -4.93 6.11
N LYS A 102 -4.23 -6.16 6.31
CA LYS A 102 -3.39 -7.23 6.83
C LYS A 102 -2.14 -7.38 5.95
N PRO A 103 -0.98 -7.70 6.54
CA PRO A 103 0.22 -7.93 5.77
C PRO A 103 -0.01 -8.94 4.64
N VAL A 104 0.48 -8.59 3.44
CA VAL A 104 0.48 -9.45 2.24
C VAL A 104 1.64 -10.43 2.20
#